data_AF-A0A945PB28-F1
#
_entry.id   AF-A0A945PB28-F1
#
_cell.length_a   1.000
_cell.length_b   1.000
_cell.length_c   1.000
_cell.angle_alpha   90.00
_cell.angle_beta   90.00
_cell.angle_gamma   90.00
#
_symmetry.space_group_name_H-M   'P 1'
#
loop_
_entity.id
_entity.type
_entity.pdbx_description
1 polymer ?
#
loop_
_entity_poly.entity_id
_entity_poly.type
_entity_poly.pdbx_seq_one_letter_code
_entity_poly.pdbx_strand_id
1 'polypeptide(L)'
;MTSISGKSTVDNTLDLLNARLQTVFVLNEAGDLVSTREPYPPARRPAPTVYLAWAAEGYLCRFGTGTSAEIRTQISKVVEREWPFPTTAAPPCTASVLDILGPSKWSSGPVFVVPELPTETDAVRVRLANTGVLQEELAGWADHVDVEQPICASLVDGMAVSVCGSVRRSDIGVEAGVDTLEAYRRQGHGKRAVKAWGAAAREDGLLAFYSTWWANEPSIRLANSLGLKQIGATFGVS
;
A
#
# COMPACT_ATOMS: atom_id res chain seq x y z
N MET A 1 -4.55 -32.11 26.96
CA MET A 1 -5.16 -31.28 25.90
C MET A 1 -4.32 -30.03 25.76
N THR A 2 -3.31 -30.09 24.90
CA THR A 2 -2.35 -29.00 24.68
C THR A 2 -2.87 -28.17 23.53
N SER A 3 -3.40 -26.99 23.83
CA SER A 3 -3.86 -26.03 22.82
C SER A 3 -2.62 -25.36 22.21
N ILE A 4 -2.38 -25.63 20.93
CA ILE A 4 -1.39 -24.94 20.11
C ILE A 4 -2.06 -23.65 19.63
N SER A 5 -1.70 -22.52 20.25
CA SER A 5 -2.03 -21.20 19.73
C SER A 5 -1.00 -20.81 18.66
N GLY A 6 -1.29 -21.18 17.41
CA GLY A 6 -0.53 -20.71 16.26
C GLY A 6 -1.04 -19.34 15.83
N LYS A 7 -0.55 -18.26 16.45
CA LYS A 7 -0.50 -16.96 15.77
C LYS A 7 0.68 -17.05 14.80
N SER A 8 0.41 -17.33 13.54
CA SER A 8 1.38 -17.14 12.46
C SER A 8 1.67 -15.65 12.36
N THR A 9 2.70 -15.18 13.06
CA THR A 9 3.36 -13.92 12.71
C THR A 9 4.04 -14.15 11.38
N VAL A 10 3.55 -13.51 10.33
CA VAL A 10 4.26 -13.44 9.06
C VAL A 10 5.50 -12.57 9.29
N ASP A 11 6.54 -13.16 9.88
CA ASP A 11 7.78 -12.46 10.22
C ASP A 11 8.67 -12.25 8.98
N ASN A 12 8.42 -13.04 7.93
CA ASN A 12 9.09 -12.96 6.64
C ASN A 12 8.58 -11.77 5.81
N THR A 13 9.46 -10.84 5.45
CA THR A 13 9.05 -9.65 4.70
C THR A 13 8.64 -9.97 3.26
N LEU A 14 9.14 -11.05 2.67
CA LEU A 14 8.72 -11.51 1.34
C LEU A 14 7.26 -11.96 1.32
N ASP A 15 6.81 -12.67 2.36
CA ASP A 15 5.41 -13.11 2.48
C ASP A 15 4.47 -11.91 2.65
N LEU A 16 4.89 -10.88 3.40
CA LEU A 16 4.16 -9.62 3.51
C LEU A 16 4.08 -8.88 2.16
N LEU A 17 5.16 -8.85 1.38
CA LEU A 17 5.13 -8.27 0.03
C LEU A 17 4.22 -9.07 -0.91
N ASN A 18 4.18 -10.39 -0.78
CA ASN A 18 3.29 -11.24 -1.58
C ASN A 18 1.81 -11.02 -1.19
N ALA A 19 1.53 -10.83 0.11
CA ALA A 19 0.22 -10.43 0.56
C ALA A 19 -0.17 -9.05 -0.01
N ARG A 20 0.75 -8.07 0.04
CA ARG A 20 0.51 -6.75 -0.54
C ARG A 20 0.28 -6.81 -2.04
N LEU A 21 1.03 -7.61 -2.79
CA LEU A 21 0.84 -7.83 -4.23
C LEU A 21 -0.61 -8.23 -4.53
N GLN A 22 -1.19 -9.15 -3.75
CA GLN A 22 -2.58 -9.56 -3.89
C GLN A 22 -3.57 -8.50 -3.39
N THR A 23 -3.18 -7.65 -2.43
CA THR A 23 -3.99 -6.49 -1.98
C THR A 23 -4.07 -5.41 -3.04
N VAL A 24 -3.00 -5.16 -3.79
CA VAL A 24 -2.93 -4.00 -4.70
C VAL A 24 -3.20 -4.36 -6.17
N PHE A 25 -3.12 -5.63 -6.54
CA PHE A 25 -3.40 -6.11 -7.89
C PHE A 25 -4.38 -7.30 -7.91
N VAL A 26 -5.09 -7.42 -9.03
CA VAL A 26 -5.80 -8.64 -9.45
C VAL A 26 -4.83 -9.47 -10.27
N LEU A 27 -4.69 -10.74 -9.91
CA LEU A 27 -3.85 -11.71 -10.62
C LEU A 27 -4.75 -12.74 -11.31
N ASN A 28 -4.34 -13.23 -12.48
CA ASN A 28 -4.97 -14.40 -13.10
C ASN A 28 -4.42 -15.72 -12.50
N GLU A 29 -4.92 -16.85 -12.97
CA GLU A 29 -4.48 -18.19 -12.51
C GLU A 29 -3.00 -18.47 -12.75
N ALA A 30 -2.40 -17.86 -13.78
CA ALA A 30 -0.97 -17.96 -14.07
C ALA A 30 -0.10 -17.03 -13.20
N GLY A 31 -0.72 -16.18 -12.37
CA GLY A 31 -0.03 -15.20 -11.54
C GLY A 31 0.33 -13.89 -12.27
N ASP A 32 -0.20 -13.66 -13.47
CA ASP A 32 0.00 -12.41 -14.19
C ASP A 32 -0.92 -11.31 -13.67
N LEU A 33 -0.43 -10.07 -13.73
CA LEU A 33 -1.16 -8.88 -13.30
C LEU A 33 -2.22 -8.51 -14.34
N VAL A 34 -3.47 -8.43 -13.90
CA VAL A 34 -4.63 -8.09 -14.74
C VAL A 34 -4.98 -6.60 -14.58
N SER A 35 -5.17 -6.16 -13.34
CA SER A 35 -5.54 -4.78 -13.01
C SER A 35 -5.10 -4.39 -11.61
N THR A 36 -5.14 -3.10 -11.30
CA THR A 36 -5.09 -2.63 -9.91
C THR A 36 -6.36 -3.03 -9.16
N ARG A 37 -6.30 -3.07 -7.82
CA ARG A 37 -7.38 -3.56 -6.96
C ARG A 37 -8.01 -2.46 -6.11
N GLU A 38 -8.41 -1.37 -6.76
CA GLU A 38 -9.33 -0.41 -6.15
C GLU A 38 -10.63 -1.14 -5.75
N PRO A 39 -11.19 -0.87 -4.55
CA PRO A 39 -12.37 -1.59 -4.05
C PRO A 39 -13.60 -1.40 -4.93
N TYR A 40 -13.72 -0.23 -5.57
CA TYR A 40 -14.75 0.08 -6.55
C TYR A 40 -14.31 -0.38 -7.95
N PRO A 41 -14.95 -1.40 -8.57
CA PRO A 41 -14.47 -1.98 -9.83
C PRO A 41 -14.29 -0.98 -10.99
N PRO A 42 -15.16 0.03 -11.19
CA PRO A 42 -14.96 1.05 -12.22
C PRO A 42 -13.73 1.94 -12.01
N ALA A 43 -13.18 2.03 -10.79
CA ALA A 43 -11.96 2.77 -10.50
C ALA A 43 -10.67 1.97 -10.81
N ARG A 44 -10.79 0.66 -11.11
CA ARG A 44 -9.65 -0.20 -11.42
C ARG A 44 -8.99 0.21 -12.73
N ARG A 45 -7.67 0.13 -12.75
CA ARG A 45 -6.82 0.51 -13.89
C ARG A 45 -6.10 -0.71 -14.45
N PRO A 46 -5.63 -0.65 -15.70
CA PRO A 46 -4.72 -1.66 -16.24
C PRO A 46 -3.53 -1.88 -15.30
N ALA A 47 -3.14 -3.14 -15.13
CA ALA A 47 -1.94 -3.48 -14.38
C ALA A 47 -0.67 -2.97 -15.07
N PRO A 48 0.42 -2.74 -14.31
CA PRO A 48 1.71 -2.40 -14.90
C PRO A 48 2.24 -3.55 -15.77
N THR A 49 3.02 -3.18 -16.79
CA THR A 49 3.77 -4.12 -17.65
C THR A 49 4.69 -5.02 -16.82
N VAL A 50 5.33 -4.44 -15.80
CA VAL A 50 6.13 -5.16 -14.80
C VAL A 50 5.94 -4.55 -13.42
N TYR A 51 5.87 -5.41 -12.41
CA TYR A 51 5.92 -5.06 -11.00
C TYR A 51 6.99 -5.88 -10.31
N LEU A 52 7.91 -5.19 -9.65
CA LEU A 52 9.02 -5.74 -8.89
C LEU A 52 8.89 -5.32 -7.43
N ALA A 53 9.16 -6.25 -6.51
CA ALA A 53 9.22 -5.96 -5.10
C ALA A 53 10.37 -6.73 -4.47
N TRP A 54 11.12 -6.09 -3.58
CA TRP A 54 12.27 -6.69 -2.91
C TRP A 54 12.13 -6.63 -1.40
N ALA A 55 12.38 -7.77 -0.78
CA ALA A 55 12.46 -8.01 0.65
C ALA A 55 13.92 -8.37 1.02
N ALA A 56 14.21 -8.45 2.31
CA ALA A 56 15.54 -8.87 2.77
C ALA A 56 15.83 -10.33 2.36
N GLU A 57 14.80 -11.17 2.32
CA GLU A 57 14.89 -12.61 2.07
C GLU A 57 14.77 -12.99 0.59
N GLY A 58 14.34 -12.08 -0.28
CA GLY A 58 14.10 -12.39 -1.70
C GLY A 58 13.36 -11.29 -2.45
N TYR A 59 12.75 -11.66 -3.58
CA TYR A 59 12.04 -10.72 -4.44
C TYR A 59 10.82 -11.34 -5.14
N LEU A 60 9.92 -10.46 -5.58
CA LEU A 60 8.79 -10.77 -6.44
C LEU A 60 9.02 -10.12 -7.79
N CYS A 61 8.87 -10.90 -8.86
CA CYS A 61 8.87 -10.42 -10.24
C CYS A 61 7.55 -10.85 -10.89
N ARG A 62 6.72 -9.88 -11.28
CA ARG A 62 5.40 -10.11 -11.88
C ARG A 62 5.21 -9.23 -13.10
N PHE A 63 4.41 -9.72 -14.04
CA PHE A 63 4.22 -9.10 -15.34
C PHE A 63 2.75 -8.94 -15.66
N GLY A 64 2.42 -7.90 -16.42
CA GLY A 64 1.10 -7.74 -17.01
C GLY A 64 0.79 -8.85 -18.01
N THR A 65 -0.49 -9.16 -18.18
CA THR A 65 -0.97 -10.18 -19.14
C THR A 65 -0.52 -9.95 -20.58
N GLY A 66 -0.21 -8.70 -20.96
CA GLY A 66 0.29 -8.33 -22.29
C GLY A 66 1.81 -8.44 -22.49
N THR A 67 2.60 -8.75 -21.46
CA THR A 67 4.06 -8.74 -21.55
C THR A 67 4.59 -10.00 -22.26
N SER A 68 5.41 -9.83 -23.30
CA SER A 68 5.96 -10.94 -24.10
C SER A 68 6.95 -11.81 -23.31
N ALA A 69 7.10 -13.09 -23.71
CA ALA A 69 8.03 -14.03 -23.08
C ALA A 69 9.50 -13.57 -23.16
N GLU A 70 9.88 -12.91 -24.25
CA GLU A 70 11.21 -12.32 -24.43
C GLU A 70 11.49 -11.26 -23.36
N ILE A 71 10.59 -10.28 -23.21
CA ILE A 71 10.71 -9.20 -22.20
C ILE A 71 10.73 -9.78 -20.80
N ARG A 72 9.85 -10.74 -20.50
CA ARG A 72 9.80 -11.42 -19.20
C ARG A 72 11.14 -12.07 -18.87
N THR A 73 11.75 -12.74 -19.84
CA THR A 73 13.05 -13.41 -19.68
C THR A 73 14.17 -12.41 -19.44
N GLN A 74 14.23 -11.33 -20.23
CA GLN A 74 15.26 -10.31 -20.12
C GLN A 74 15.20 -9.59 -18.77
N ILE A 75 14.01 -9.18 -18.33
CA ILE A 75 13.82 -8.50 -17.03
C ILE A 75 14.14 -9.46 -15.87
N SER A 76 13.70 -10.72 -15.94
CA SER A 76 13.96 -11.69 -14.86
C SER A 76 15.47 -11.86 -14.63
N LYS A 77 16.27 -11.92 -15.69
CA LYS A 77 17.75 -11.98 -15.60
C LYS A 77 18.36 -10.74 -14.97
N VAL A 78 17.81 -9.54 -15.26
CA VAL A 78 18.25 -8.28 -14.63
C VAL A 78 18.00 -8.33 -13.13
N VAL A 79 16.78 -8.72 -12.73
CA VAL A 79 16.39 -8.76 -11.30
C VAL A 79 17.20 -9.77 -10.53
N GLU A 80 17.42 -10.97 -11.10
CA GLU A 80 18.23 -12.02 -10.48
C GLU A 80 19.69 -11.59 -10.26
N ARG A 81 20.30 -10.90 -11.24
CA ARG A 81 21.68 -10.42 -11.16
C ARG A 81 21.87 -9.33 -10.11
N GLU A 82 20.86 -8.51 -9.88
CA GLU A 82 20.96 -7.30 -9.06
C GLU A 82 20.46 -7.47 -7.63
N TRP A 83 19.90 -8.64 -7.32
CA TRP A 83 19.61 -9.05 -5.95
C TRP A 83 20.81 -9.82 -5.35
N PRO A 84 21.15 -9.64 -4.05
CA PRO A 84 20.49 -8.78 -3.07
C PRO A 84 21.00 -7.33 -3.07
N PHE A 85 20.16 -6.40 -2.63
CA PHE A 85 20.53 -5.01 -2.33
C PHE A 85 19.79 -4.50 -1.07
N PRO A 86 20.25 -3.39 -0.44
CA PRO A 86 19.55 -2.80 0.69
C PRO A 86 18.18 -2.25 0.30
N THR A 87 17.11 -2.88 0.77
CA THR A 87 15.72 -2.50 0.45
C THR A 87 15.27 -1.16 1.07
N THR A 88 16.16 -0.50 1.80
CA THR A 88 16.02 0.88 2.29
C THR A 88 16.37 1.94 1.23
N ALA A 89 16.86 1.53 0.06
CA ALA A 89 17.22 2.40 -1.04
C ALA A 89 16.41 2.07 -2.31
N ALA A 90 16.49 2.96 -3.30
CA ALA A 90 15.91 2.73 -4.60
C ALA A 90 16.57 1.52 -5.30
N PRO A 91 15.80 0.68 -6.02
CA PRO A 91 16.33 -0.49 -6.68
C PRO A 91 17.26 -0.12 -7.84
N PRO A 92 18.42 -0.79 -7.97
CA PRO A 92 19.43 -0.48 -8.99
C PRO A 92 18.95 -0.77 -10.42
N CYS A 93 17.96 -1.65 -10.59
CA CYS A 93 17.55 -2.15 -11.90
C CYS A 93 16.73 -1.19 -12.74
N THR A 94 16.42 0.00 -12.20
CA THR A 94 15.54 0.98 -12.84
C THR A 94 15.99 1.30 -14.26
N ALA A 95 17.28 1.60 -14.47
CA ALA A 95 17.81 1.93 -15.80
C ALA A 95 17.72 0.73 -16.75
N SER A 96 18.22 -0.45 -16.33
CA SER A 96 18.22 -1.64 -17.18
C SER A 96 16.83 -2.14 -17.56
N VAL A 97 15.84 -2.01 -16.68
CA VAL A 97 14.44 -2.36 -17.01
C VAL A 97 13.86 -1.37 -18.03
N LEU A 98 14.17 -0.08 -17.90
CA LEU A 98 13.72 0.93 -18.88
C LEU A 98 14.43 0.80 -20.23
N ASP A 99 15.68 0.35 -20.27
CA ASP A 99 16.38 0.05 -21.52
C ASP A 99 15.71 -1.10 -22.30
N ILE A 100 15.14 -2.08 -21.58
CA ILE A 100 14.42 -3.21 -22.19
C ILE A 100 13.02 -2.79 -22.67
N LEU A 101 12.28 -2.04 -21.84
CA LEU A 101 10.89 -1.67 -22.12
C LEU A 101 10.74 -0.43 -23.00
N GLY A 102 11.79 0.38 -23.10
CA GLY A 102 11.75 1.71 -23.69
C GLY A 102 11.13 2.76 -22.76
N PRO A 103 11.07 4.04 -23.22
CA PRO A 103 10.56 5.15 -22.42
C PRO A 103 9.11 4.90 -21.98
N SER A 104 8.91 4.79 -20.66
CA SER A 104 7.62 4.42 -20.06
C SER A 104 7.42 5.15 -18.74
N LYS A 105 6.16 5.25 -18.28
CA LYS A 105 5.88 5.80 -16.95
C LYS A 105 6.27 4.77 -15.91
N TRP A 106 6.99 5.17 -14.89
CA TRP A 106 7.39 4.26 -13.83
C TRP A 106 7.24 4.90 -12.46
N SER A 107 7.24 4.06 -11.43
CA SER A 107 7.26 4.48 -10.03
C SER A 107 8.10 3.54 -9.20
N SER A 108 8.75 4.07 -8.17
CA SER A 108 9.46 3.27 -7.18
C SER A 108 9.33 3.91 -5.81
N GLY A 109 9.30 3.06 -4.79
CA GLY A 109 9.33 3.53 -3.43
C GLY A 109 9.23 2.45 -2.37
N PRO A 110 9.35 2.88 -1.10
CA PRO A 110 9.32 1.99 0.04
C PRO A 110 7.92 1.47 0.31
N VAL A 111 7.86 0.28 0.89
CA VAL A 111 6.64 -0.36 1.39
C VAL A 111 6.79 -0.63 2.87
N PHE A 112 5.73 -0.30 3.61
CA PHE A 112 5.65 -0.47 5.05
C PHE A 112 4.43 -1.30 5.42
N VAL A 113 4.52 -1.96 6.57
CA VAL A 113 3.38 -2.53 7.29
C VAL A 113 3.12 -1.69 8.53
N VAL A 114 1.83 -1.47 8.84
CA VAL A 114 1.42 -0.83 10.10
C VAL A 114 1.48 -1.87 11.22
N PRO A 115 2.35 -1.72 12.22
CA PRO A 115 2.41 -2.65 13.34
C PRO A 115 1.22 -2.43 14.28
N GLU A 116 1.16 -3.21 15.35
CA GLU A 116 0.28 -2.88 16.46
C GLU A 116 0.74 -1.58 17.13
N LEU A 117 0.01 -0.49 16.84
CA LEU A 117 0.20 0.81 17.46
C LEU A 117 -0.73 0.94 18.68
N PRO A 118 -0.39 1.78 19.68
CA PRO A 118 -1.31 2.09 20.77
C PRO A 118 -2.68 2.51 20.22
N THR A 119 -3.78 2.22 20.90
CA THR A 119 -5.13 2.50 20.36
C THR A 119 -5.66 3.90 20.71
N GLU A 120 -4.99 4.63 21.60
CA GLU A 120 -5.42 5.97 22.02
C GLU A 120 -5.30 6.97 20.85
N THR A 121 -6.45 7.32 20.28
CA THR A 121 -6.60 8.32 19.23
C THR A 121 -8.01 8.90 19.29
N ASP A 122 -8.14 10.19 18.99
CA ASP A 122 -9.43 10.88 18.86
C ASP A 122 -10.06 10.69 17.47
N ALA A 123 -9.36 9.98 16.58
CA ALA A 123 -9.86 9.70 15.24
C ALA A 123 -11.03 8.72 15.26
N VAL A 124 -12.05 9.01 14.46
CA VAL A 124 -13.30 8.24 14.40
C VAL A 124 -13.31 7.33 13.17
N ARG A 125 -13.93 6.15 13.28
CA ARG A 125 -14.25 5.34 12.10
C ARG A 125 -15.39 5.99 11.32
N VAL A 126 -15.17 6.20 10.03
CA VAL A 126 -16.17 6.76 9.12
C VAL A 126 -16.94 5.62 8.46
N ARG A 127 -18.26 5.71 8.48
CA ARG A 127 -19.23 4.78 7.92
C ARG A 127 -20.31 5.60 7.22
N LEU A 128 -21.19 4.95 6.45
CA LEU A 128 -22.36 5.61 5.82
C LEU A 128 -23.18 6.44 6.83
N ALA A 129 -23.30 5.98 8.08
CA ALA A 129 -24.09 6.65 9.11
C ALA A 129 -23.51 7.99 9.62
N ASN A 130 -22.22 8.28 9.37
CA ASN A 130 -21.56 9.50 9.85
C ASN A 130 -20.68 10.18 8.78
N THR A 131 -20.99 10.00 7.49
CA THR A 131 -20.29 10.67 6.39
C THR A 131 -20.32 12.20 6.49
N GLY A 132 -21.29 12.76 7.21
CA GLY A 132 -21.39 14.21 7.46
C GLY A 132 -20.18 14.83 8.17
N VAL A 133 -19.25 14.03 8.72
CA VAL A 133 -17.97 14.56 9.24
C VAL A 133 -17.01 14.98 8.12
N LEU A 134 -17.18 14.47 6.90
CA LEU A 134 -16.32 14.79 5.76
C LEU A 134 -16.72 16.14 5.15
N GLN A 135 -15.80 17.12 5.21
CA GLN A 135 -15.98 18.44 4.58
C GLN A 135 -15.85 18.37 3.07
N GLU A 136 -16.20 19.45 2.35
CA GLU A 136 -16.19 19.53 0.89
C GLU A 136 -14.85 19.06 0.28
N GLU A 137 -13.73 19.50 0.84
CA GLU A 137 -12.38 19.15 0.36
C GLU A 137 -12.00 17.68 0.62
N LEU A 138 -12.72 16.99 1.48
CA LEU A 138 -12.58 15.54 1.74
C LEU A 138 -13.82 14.75 1.30
N ALA A 139 -14.78 15.38 0.63
CA ALA A 139 -16.05 14.77 0.25
C ALA A 139 -15.87 13.62 -0.75
N GLY A 140 -14.77 13.61 -1.51
CA GLY A 140 -14.42 12.49 -2.39
C GLY A 140 -14.29 11.14 -1.66
N TRP A 141 -13.99 11.14 -0.36
CA TRP A 141 -14.00 9.93 0.47
C TRP A 141 -15.42 9.43 0.82
N ALA A 142 -16.43 10.30 0.73
CA ALA A 142 -17.82 9.96 1.03
C ALA A 142 -18.45 9.12 -0.09
N ASP A 143 -18.07 9.37 -1.35
CA ASP A 143 -18.62 8.68 -2.53
C ASP A 143 -18.37 7.17 -2.52
N HIS A 144 -17.33 6.73 -1.82
CA HIS A 144 -16.89 5.33 -1.77
C HIS A 144 -16.72 4.82 -0.34
N VAL A 145 -17.39 5.46 0.63
CA VAL A 145 -17.25 5.15 2.06
C VAL A 145 -17.58 3.70 2.39
N ASP A 146 -18.48 3.06 1.65
CA ASP A 146 -18.92 1.69 1.85
C ASP A 146 -17.90 0.65 1.37
N VAL A 147 -17.16 0.96 0.30
CA VAL A 147 -16.21 0.05 -0.34
C VAL A 147 -14.75 0.29 0.07
N GLU A 148 -14.36 1.50 0.45
CA GLU A 148 -13.00 1.84 0.88
C GLU A 148 -12.73 1.60 2.37
N GLN A 149 -13.53 0.75 3.01
CA GLN A 149 -13.37 0.40 4.42
C GLN A 149 -12.08 -0.39 4.70
N PRO A 150 -11.49 -0.24 5.91
CA PRO A 150 -11.83 0.77 6.91
C PRO A 150 -11.47 2.19 6.46
N ILE A 151 -12.25 3.17 6.94
CA ILE A 151 -11.95 4.60 6.80
C ILE A 151 -11.94 5.21 8.20
N CYS A 152 -10.93 5.99 8.52
CA CYS A 152 -10.81 6.70 9.79
C CYS A 152 -10.42 8.16 9.58
N ALA A 153 -11.00 9.05 10.38
CA ALA A 153 -10.80 10.50 10.26
C ALA A 153 -10.38 11.13 11.59
N SER A 154 -9.37 12.00 11.57
CA SER A 154 -9.07 12.90 12.68
C SER A 154 -9.88 14.18 12.53
N LEU A 155 -10.52 14.61 13.62
CA LEU A 155 -11.50 15.71 13.59
C LEU A 155 -10.95 16.97 14.26
N VAL A 156 -11.47 18.13 13.84
CA VAL A 156 -11.43 19.42 14.55
C VAL A 156 -12.83 20.01 14.48
N ASP A 157 -13.36 20.44 15.62
CA ASP A 157 -14.73 20.99 15.73
C ASP A 157 -15.81 20.09 15.10
N GLY A 158 -15.65 18.77 15.27
CA GLY A 158 -16.58 17.77 14.75
C GLY A 158 -16.39 17.40 13.27
N MET A 159 -15.46 18.04 12.57
CA MET A 159 -15.25 17.88 11.13
C MET A 159 -13.89 17.28 10.80
N ALA A 160 -13.84 16.42 9.80
CA ALA A 160 -12.62 15.75 9.38
C ALA A 160 -11.63 16.75 8.77
N VAL A 161 -10.40 16.73 9.29
CA VAL A 161 -9.28 17.50 8.74
C VAL A 161 -8.17 16.59 8.17
N SER A 162 -8.26 15.29 8.46
CA SER A 162 -7.48 14.25 7.82
C SER A 162 -8.25 12.94 7.80
N VAL A 163 -8.11 12.20 6.71
CA VAL A 163 -8.73 10.89 6.49
C VAL A 163 -7.66 9.89 6.08
N CYS A 164 -7.80 8.66 6.55
CA CYS A 164 -7.08 7.49 6.04
C CYS A 164 -8.10 6.42 5.69
N GLY A 165 -8.15 6.02 4.42
CA GLY A 165 -9.04 4.98 3.90
C GLY A 165 -8.28 3.89 3.15
N SER A 166 -8.97 2.81 2.81
CA SER A 166 -8.41 1.66 2.09
C SER A 166 -8.60 1.82 0.58
N VAL A 167 -7.64 2.46 -0.08
CA VAL A 167 -7.69 2.73 -1.54
C VAL A 167 -7.44 1.49 -2.39
N ARG A 168 -6.92 0.42 -1.79
CA ARG A 168 -6.90 -0.92 -2.38
C ARG A 168 -7.18 -1.96 -1.31
N ARG A 169 -7.90 -3.03 -1.68
CA ARG A 169 -8.40 -4.01 -0.72
C ARG A 169 -8.49 -5.41 -1.33
N SER A 170 -8.05 -6.40 -0.56
CA SER A 170 -8.33 -7.82 -0.75
C SER A 170 -8.83 -8.44 0.55
N ASP A 171 -9.09 -9.75 0.54
CA ASP A 171 -9.51 -10.49 1.74
C ASP A 171 -8.39 -10.65 2.78
N ILE A 172 -7.14 -10.34 2.41
CA ILE A 172 -5.97 -10.50 3.28
C ILE A 172 -5.38 -9.17 3.77
N GLY A 173 -5.69 -8.05 3.10
CA GLY A 173 -5.07 -6.78 3.44
C GLY A 173 -5.66 -5.58 2.73
N VAL A 174 -5.23 -4.41 3.19
CA VAL A 174 -5.63 -3.09 2.69
C VAL A 174 -4.42 -2.17 2.53
N GLU A 175 -4.46 -1.32 1.51
CA GLU A 175 -3.46 -0.28 1.26
C GLU A 175 -4.03 1.08 1.64
N ALA A 176 -3.27 1.85 2.44
CA ALA A 176 -3.66 3.18 2.87
C ALA A 176 -3.66 4.19 1.71
N GLY A 177 -4.70 5.01 1.65
CA GLY A 177 -4.66 6.35 1.09
C GLY A 177 -4.91 7.35 2.21
N VAL A 178 -4.14 8.44 2.22
CA VAL A 178 -4.20 9.43 3.29
C VAL A 178 -4.32 10.80 2.68
N ASP A 179 -5.27 11.58 3.19
CA ASP A 179 -5.38 13.00 2.87
C ASP A 179 -5.41 13.83 4.15
N THR A 180 -4.87 15.05 4.07
CA THR A 180 -4.87 16.03 5.15
C THR A 180 -5.00 17.41 4.55
N LEU A 181 -6.04 18.12 4.99
CA LEU A 181 -6.31 19.50 4.62
C LEU A 181 -5.08 20.36 4.86
N GLU A 182 -4.76 21.24 3.92
CA GLU A 182 -3.51 21.99 3.91
C GLU A 182 -3.27 22.78 5.21
N ALA A 183 -4.31 23.44 5.71
CA ALA A 183 -4.29 24.21 6.94
C ALA A 183 -3.98 23.37 8.20
N TYR A 184 -4.17 22.04 8.16
CA TYR A 184 -4.01 21.12 9.28
C TYR A 184 -2.79 20.19 9.15
N ARG A 185 -1.98 20.38 8.09
CA ARG A 185 -0.76 19.61 7.89
C ARG A 185 0.27 19.90 8.99
N ARG A 186 1.11 18.89 9.28
CA ARG A 186 2.18 18.95 10.30
C ARG A 186 1.69 19.14 11.75
N GLN A 187 0.40 18.98 12.02
CA GLN A 187 -0.20 19.06 13.37
C GLN A 187 -0.59 17.68 13.94
N GLY A 188 -0.18 16.60 13.28
CA GLY A 188 -0.39 15.22 13.74
C GLY A 188 -1.71 14.56 13.29
N HIS A 189 -2.60 15.26 12.59
CA HIS A 189 -3.88 14.69 12.13
C HIS A 189 -3.72 13.45 11.23
N GLY A 190 -2.81 13.49 10.26
CA GLY A 190 -2.49 12.32 9.42
C GLY A 190 -2.00 11.12 10.23
N LYS A 191 -1.22 11.34 11.30
CA LYS A 191 -0.80 10.26 12.20
C LYS A 191 -2.00 9.63 12.90
N ARG A 192 -2.89 10.46 13.44
CA ARG A 192 -4.09 10.00 14.17
C ARG A 192 -5.04 9.22 13.25
N ALA A 193 -5.23 9.69 12.01
CA ALA A 193 -6.02 8.99 10.99
C ALA A 193 -5.42 7.63 10.62
N VAL A 194 -4.13 7.56 10.27
CA VAL A 194 -3.46 6.29 9.92
C VAL A 194 -3.42 5.31 11.08
N LYS A 195 -3.20 5.80 12.31
CA LYS A 195 -3.18 4.98 13.53
C LYS A 195 -4.55 4.34 13.80
N ALA A 196 -5.64 5.12 13.72
CA ALA A 196 -7.00 4.57 13.82
C ALA A 196 -7.31 3.60 12.67
N TRP A 197 -6.94 3.93 11.44
CA TRP A 197 -7.15 3.09 10.28
C TRP A 197 -6.44 1.73 10.40
N GLY A 198 -5.17 1.72 10.83
CA GLY A 198 -4.42 0.49 11.06
C GLY A 198 -5.00 -0.36 12.19
N ALA A 199 -5.55 0.26 13.24
CA ALA A 199 -6.28 -0.46 14.28
C ALA A 199 -7.58 -1.09 13.73
N ALA A 200 -8.38 -0.34 12.97
CA ALA A 200 -9.60 -0.83 12.35
C ALA A 200 -9.33 -1.95 11.32
N ALA A 201 -8.24 -1.87 10.55
CA ALA A 201 -7.85 -2.92 9.62
C ALA A 201 -7.55 -4.24 10.35
N ARG A 202 -6.83 -4.15 11.48
CA ARG A 202 -6.53 -5.30 12.33
C ARG A 202 -7.77 -5.87 13.02
N GLU A 203 -8.70 -5.04 13.47
CA GLU A 203 -10.01 -5.48 13.98
C GLU A 203 -10.80 -6.25 12.91
N ASP A 204 -10.71 -5.81 11.66
CA ASP A 204 -11.30 -6.47 10.50
C ASP A 204 -10.50 -7.72 10.03
N GLY A 205 -9.40 -8.08 10.72
CA GLY A 205 -8.57 -9.25 10.40
C GLY A 205 -7.62 -9.08 9.22
N LEU A 206 -7.29 -7.84 8.84
CA LEU A 206 -6.55 -7.50 7.63
C LEU A 206 -5.13 -6.99 7.93
N LEU A 207 -4.20 -7.28 7.04
CA LEU A 207 -2.89 -6.62 7.01
C LEU A 207 -3.03 -5.17 6.52
N ALA A 208 -2.40 -4.24 7.22
CA ALA A 208 -2.42 -2.82 6.89
C ALA A 208 -1.10 -2.40 6.23
N PHE A 209 -1.16 -2.09 4.94
CA PHE A 209 -0.01 -1.66 4.14
C PHE A 209 -0.02 -0.15 3.91
N TYR A 210 1.18 0.42 3.86
CA TYR A 210 1.42 1.81 3.50
C TYR A 210 2.58 1.86 2.52
N SER A 211 2.45 2.58 1.42
CA SER A 211 3.55 2.79 0.49
C SER A 211 3.54 4.21 -0.04
N THR A 212 4.67 4.62 -0.59
CA THR A 212 4.80 5.92 -1.23
C THR A 212 5.94 5.89 -2.23
N TRP A 213 6.20 6.98 -2.95
CA TRP A 213 7.38 7.10 -3.82
C TRP A 213 8.57 7.71 -3.07
N TRP A 214 9.81 7.40 -3.50
CA TRP A 214 11.02 7.86 -2.79
C TRP A 214 11.12 9.38 -2.59
N ALA A 215 10.64 10.18 -3.54
CA ALA A 215 10.59 11.64 -3.44
C ALA A 215 9.45 12.18 -2.55
N ASN A 216 8.56 11.33 -2.00
CA ASN A 216 7.44 11.77 -1.17
C ASN A 216 7.87 11.92 0.29
N GLU A 217 8.71 12.93 0.55
CA GLU A 217 9.20 13.16 1.90
C GLU A 217 8.08 13.32 2.95
N PRO A 218 6.94 13.99 2.68
CA PRO A 218 5.84 14.04 3.64
C PRO A 218 5.34 12.66 4.07
N SER A 219 5.14 11.75 3.11
CA SER A 219 4.67 10.39 3.39
C SER A 219 5.73 9.54 4.10
N ILE A 220 7.01 9.66 3.69
CA ILE A 220 8.11 8.96 4.37
C ILE A 220 8.25 9.43 5.82
N ARG A 221 8.17 10.75 6.06
CA ARG A 221 8.18 11.29 7.43
C ARG A 221 6.98 10.82 8.24
N LEU A 222 5.80 10.75 7.63
CA LEU A 222 4.61 10.22 8.29
C LEU A 222 4.84 8.77 8.73
N ALA A 223 5.28 7.90 7.82
CA ALA A 223 5.58 6.50 8.11
C ALA A 223 6.62 6.33 9.23
N ASN A 224 7.76 7.03 9.14
CA ASN A 224 8.81 6.98 10.16
C ASN A 224 8.31 7.46 11.53
N SER A 225 7.52 8.53 11.53
CA SER A 225 7.02 9.13 12.76
C SER A 225 5.91 8.33 13.46
N LEU A 226 5.32 7.36 12.77
CA LEU A 226 4.40 6.35 13.29
C LEU A 226 5.13 5.07 13.71
N GLY A 227 6.43 4.93 13.39
CA GLY A 227 7.16 3.70 13.60
C GLY A 227 6.70 2.56 12.69
N LEU A 228 6.22 2.87 11.47
CA LEU A 228 5.84 1.82 10.52
C LEU A 228 7.08 0.99 10.15
N LYS A 229 6.92 -0.34 10.05
CA LYS A 229 8.02 -1.24 9.70
C LYS A 229 8.16 -1.27 8.18
N GLN A 230 9.28 -0.78 7.65
CA GLN A 230 9.59 -0.97 6.23
C GLN A 230 9.85 -2.45 5.96
N ILE A 231 9.11 -3.02 5.01
CA ILE A 231 9.19 -4.44 4.63
C ILE A 231 9.85 -4.63 3.26
N GLY A 232 10.08 -3.55 2.51
CA GLY A 232 10.73 -3.66 1.22
C GLY A 232 10.71 -2.38 0.40
N ALA A 233 11.13 -2.55 -0.85
CA ALA A 233 11.04 -1.55 -1.91
C ALA A 233 10.31 -2.13 -3.11
N THR A 234 9.66 -1.26 -3.89
CA THR A 234 8.95 -1.65 -5.11
C THR A 234 9.37 -0.82 -6.29
N PHE A 235 9.18 -1.37 -7.48
CA PHE A 235 9.33 -0.69 -8.76
C PHE A 235 8.27 -1.22 -9.71
N GLY A 236 7.64 -0.34 -10.48
CA GLY A 236 6.69 -0.76 -11.51
C GLY A 236 6.70 0.19 -12.69
N VAL A 237 6.45 -0.37 -13.89
CA VAL A 237 6.39 0.36 -15.15
C VAL A 237 5.02 0.14 -15.79
N SER A 238 4.38 1.23 -16.23
CA SER A 238 3.04 1.25 -16.85
C SER A 238 3.07 1.96 -18.20
#